data_AF-V5HLA4-F1
#
_entry.id   AF-V5HLA4-F1
#
_cell.length_a   1.000
_cell.length_b   1.000
_cell.length_c   1.000
_cell.angle_alpha   90.00
_cell.angle_beta   90.00
_cell.angle_gamma   90.00
#
_symmetry.space_group_name_H-M   'P 1'
#
loop_
_entity.id
_entity.type
_entity.pdbx_description
1 polymer ?
#
loop_
_entity_poly.entity_id
_entity_poly.type
_entity_poly.pdbx_seq_one_letter_code
_entity_poly.pdbx_strand_id
1 'polypeptide(L)'
;MKATIAVLCFLVAVAYTIVVEAKRASPPIDDDALNPRCVEPPNCPGNFKSVYFYNSKRGCVLVKLGENCTDNNNYKTYQECNEHCPPAPGTRPGRA
;
A
#
# COMPACT_ATOMS: atom_id res chain seq x y z
N MET A 1 30.25 -42.29 6.31
CA MET A 1 29.45 -41.28 7.05
C MET A 1 29.98 -39.86 6.80
N LYS A 2 29.98 -39.40 5.54
CA LYS A 2 30.53 -38.08 5.13
C LYS A 2 29.58 -37.36 4.17
N ALA A 3 28.96 -38.15 3.26
CA ALA A 3 27.89 -37.70 2.39
C ALA A 3 26.63 -37.22 3.14
N THR A 4 26.25 -37.89 4.24
CA THR A 4 25.09 -37.52 5.05
C THR A 4 25.25 -36.15 5.73
N ILE A 5 26.45 -35.81 6.18
CA ILE A 5 26.74 -34.52 6.80
C ILE A 5 26.63 -33.40 5.76
N ALA A 6 27.18 -33.59 4.56
CA ALA A 6 27.07 -32.62 3.48
C ALA A 6 25.61 -32.38 3.08
N VAL A 7 24.82 -33.44 2.92
CA VAL A 7 23.39 -33.34 2.58
C VAL A 7 22.61 -32.57 3.66
N LEU A 8 22.87 -32.85 4.94
CA LEU A 8 22.23 -32.12 6.04
C LEU A 8 22.59 -30.63 6.02
N CYS A 9 23.85 -30.28 5.78
CA CYS A 9 24.29 -28.88 5.68
C CYS A 9 23.60 -28.15 4.51
N PHE A 10 23.44 -28.80 3.36
CA PHE A 10 22.73 -28.21 2.22
C PHE A 10 21.25 -27.98 2.51
N LEU A 11 20.57 -28.95 3.13
CA LEU A 11 19.15 -28.80 3.51
C LEU A 11 18.94 -27.66 4.50
N VAL A 12 19.83 -27.52 5.47
CA VAL A 12 19.80 -26.43 6.46
C VAL A 12 20.03 -25.08 5.77
N ALA A 13 21.00 -24.97 4.86
CA ALA A 13 21.24 -23.73 4.11
C ALA A 13 20.02 -23.33 3.27
N VAL A 14 19.41 -24.27 2.55
CA VAL A 14 18.20 -24.03 1.74
C VAL A 14 17.02 -23.60 2.64
N ALA A 15 16.87 -24.23 3.81
CA ALA A 15 15.84 -23.86 4.78
C ALA A 15 16.05 -22.44 5.36
N TYR A 16 17.30 -22.02 5.60
CA TYR A 16 17.58 -20.65 6.04
C TYR A 16 17.34 -19.63 4.91
N THR A 17 17.66 -19.94 3.66
CA THR A 17 17.41 -19.01 2.55
C THR A 17 15.92 -18.76 2.30
N ILE A 18 15.07 -19.79 2.38
CA ILE A 18 13.61 -19.63 2.21
C ILE A 18 12.98 -18.79 3.34
N VAL A 19 13.47 -18.93 4.59
CA VAL A 19 12.99 -18.13 5.73
C VAL A 19 13.44 -16.66 5.61
N VAL A 20 14.66 -16.41 5.10
CA VAL A 20 15.17 -15.05 4.87
C VAL A 20 14.39 -14.35 3.75
N GLU A 21 14.04 -15.04 2.67
CA GLU A 21 13.19 -14.52 1.59
C GLU A 21 11.81 -14.10 2.13
N ALA A 22 11.18 -14.95 2.95
CA ALA A 22 9.87 -14.69 3.54
C ALA A 22 9.89 -13.51 4.54
N LYS A 23 10.99 -13.29 5.26
CA LYS A 23 11.13 -12.15 6.18
C LYS A 23 11.45 -10.83 5.47
N ARG A 24 11.96 -10.86 4.24
CA ARG A 24 12.21 -9.65 3.42
C ARG A 24 10.94 -9.10 2.75
N ALA A 25 9.81 -9.80 2.86
CA ALA A 25 8.57 -9.46 2.13
C ALA A 25 7.76 -8.28 2.69
N SER A 26 8.26 -7.54 3.68
CA SER A 26 7.62 -6.32 4.13
C SER A 26 8.55 -5.12 4.22
N PRO A 27 8.62 -4.28 3.16
CA PRO A 27 8.99 -2.90 3.35
C PRO A 27 8.19 -2.30 4.51
N PRO A 28 8.82 -1.46 5.36
CA PRO A 28 8.11 -0.58 6.27
C PRO A 28 7.02 0.17 5.49
N ILE A 29 5.87 0.39 6.11
CA ILE A 29 4.92 1.38 5.60
C ILE A 29 5.70 2.70 5.59
N ASP A 30 5.85 3.29 4.40
CA ASP A 30 6.63 4.50 4.20
C ASP A 30 6.06 5.61 5.11
N ASP A 31 6.87 6.08 6.07
CA ASP A 31 6.54 7.20 6.96
C ASP A 31 6.65 8.56 6.24
N ASP A 32 6.95 8.54 4.93
CA ASP A 32 6.94 9.74 4.10
C ASP A 32 5.60 10.47 4.18
N ALA A 33 5.68 11.80 4.20
CA ALA A 33 4.50 12.65 4.20
C ALA A 33 3.65 12.32 2.98
N LEU A 34 2.51 11.66 3.21
CA LEU A 34 1.55 11.29 2.18
C LEU A 34 1.27 12.54 1.32
N ASN A 35 1.36 12.40 -0.01
CA ASN A 35 0.97 13.45 -0.94
C ASN A 35 -0.35 14.08 -0.42
N PRO A 36 -0.42 15.42 -0.20
CA PRO A 36 -1.59 16.05 0.43
C PRO A 36 -2.92 15.72 -0.27
N ARG A 37 -2.87 15.45 -1.58
CA ARG A 37 -4.03 15.04 -2.39
C ARG A 37 -4.53 13.61 -2.07
N CYS A 38 -3.74 12.80 -1.37
CA CYS A 38 -4.11 11.47 -0.89
C CYS A 38 -4.76 11.50 0.49
N VAL A 39 -4.66 12.62 1.23
CA VAL A 39 -5.19 12.74 2.58
C VAL A 39 -6.71 12.89 2.54
N GLU A 40 -7.40 12.28 3.50
CA GLU A 40 -8.84 12.41 3.67
C GLU A 40 -9.23 13.90 3.80
N PRO A 41 -10.21 14.38 3.00
CA PRO A 41 -10.68 15.74 3.14
C PRO A 41 -11.43 15.91 4.47
N PRO A 42 -11.51 17.14 5.02
CA PRO A 42 -12.31 17.41 6.21
C PRO A 42 -13.75 16.93 6.05
N ASN A 43 -14.32 16.40 7.14
CA ASN A 43 -15.69 15.90 7.14
C ASN A 43 -16.67 17.04 6.79
N CYS A 44 -17.21 16.99 5.58
CA CYS A 44 -18.08 18.01 5.02
C CYS A 44 -19.08 17.32 4.07
N PRO A 45 -20.03 16.53 4.62
CA PRO A 45 -20.86 15.64 3.83
C PRO A 45 -21.86 16.41 2.98
N GLY A 46 -22.10 15.93 1.76
CA GLY A 46 -23.10 16.46 0.85
C GLY A 46 -23.04 15.78 -0.51
N ASN A 47 -23.71 16.34 -1.52
CA ASN A 47 -23.81 15.74 -2.86
C ASN A 47 -23.31 16.66 -3.99
N PHE A 48 -22.55 17.72 -3.68
CA PHE A 48 -22.13 18.71 -4.66
C PHE A 48 -21.00 18.19 -5.56
N LYS A 49 -19.99 17.52 -4.99
CA LYS A 49 -18.88 16.93 -5.74
C LYS A 49 -18.45 15.59 -5.15
N SER A 50 -17.78 14.78 -5.97
CA SER A 50 -17.23 13.48 -5.58
C SER A 50 -15.73 13.44 -5.85
N VAL A 51 -14.95 13.01 -4.87
CA VAL A 51 -13.48 12.92 -4.97
C VAL A 51 -12.96 11.62 -4.37
N TYR A 52 -11.76 11.21 -4.76
CA TYR A 52 -11.06 10.02 -4.28
C TYR A 52 -9.86 10.41 -3.43
N PHE A 53 -9.74 9.77 -2.26
CA PHE A 53 -8.59 9.89 -1.36
C PHE A 53 -8.10 8.51 -0.94
N TYR A 54 -6.89 8.43 -0.38
CA TYR A 54 -6.30 7.18 0.07
C TYR A 54 -6.68 6.87 1.52
N ASN A 55 -7.20 5.66 1.74
CA ASN A 55 -7.45 5.10 3.06
C ASN A 55 -6.51 3.91 3.30
N SER A 56 -5.74 3.95 4.39
CA SER A 56 -4.75 2.93 4.72
C SER A 56 -5.31 1.52 4.96
N LYS A 57 -6.62 1.36 5.13
CA LYS A 57 -7.28 0.05 5.28
C LYS A 57 -7.98 -0.42 4.00
N ARG A 58 -8.33 0.49 3.10
CA ARG A 58 -9.22 0.22 1.95
C ARG A 58 -8.61 0.59 0.59
N GLY A 59 -7.44 1.23 0.56
CA GLY A 59 -6.90 1.85 -0.65
C GLY A 59 -7.68 3.13 -1.00
N CYS A 60 -7.79 3.43 -2.30
CA CYS A 60 -8.54 4.60 -2.75
C CYS A 60 -10.06 4.47 -2.54
N VAL A 61 -10.66 5.47 -1.90
CA VAL A 61 -12.08 5.50 -1.53
C VAL A 61 -12.73 6.77 -2.06
N LEU A 62 -13.97 6.63 -2.54
CA LEU A 62 -14.81 7.75 -2.97
C LEU A 62 -15.52 8.39 -1.77
N VAL A 63 -15.51 9.72 -1.72
CA VAL A 63 -16.34 10.51 -0.79
C VAL A 63 -17.14 11.56 -1.56
N LYS A 64 -18.34 11.88 -1.05
CA LYS A 64 -19.16 12.98 -1.56
C LYS A 64 -19.09 14.16 -0.60
N LEU A 65 -18.82 15.33 -1.16
CA LEU A 65 -18.65 16.58 -0.42
C LEU A 65 -19.80 17.53 -0.71
N GLY A 66 -20.16 18.33 0.29
CA GLY A 66 -21.12 19.42 0.18
C GLY A 66 -20.58 20.63 -0.59
N GLU A 67 -21.42 21.66 -0.67
CA GLU A 67 -21.02 22.95 -1.23
C GLU A 67 -20.00 23.64 -0.32
N ASN A 68 -19.07 24.40 -0.91
CA ASN A 68 -18.01 25.14 -0.20
C ASN A 68 -17.05 24.27 0.65
N CYS A 69 -17.04 22.95 0.47
CA CYS A 69 -16.09 22.06 1.13
C CYS A 69 -14.73 22.08 0.43
N THR A 70 -13.64 22.21 1.20
CA THR A 70 -12.30 21.90 0.72
C THR A 70 -12.20 20.40 0.39
N ASP A 71 -11.47 20.07 -0.66
CA ASP A 71 -11.20 18.71 -1.08
C ASP A 71 -9.71 18.40 -1.11
N ASN A 72 -8.84 19.25 -0.56
CA ASN A 72 -7.38 19.06 -0.62
C ASN A 72 -6.83 18.82 -2.05
N ASN A 73 -7.55 19.23 -3.09
CA ASN A 73 -7.31 18.83 -4.47
C ASN A 73 -7.23 17.30 -4.65
N ASN A 74 -8.03 16.53 -3.90
CA ASN A 74 -8.19 15.09 -4.03
C ASN A 74 -8.52 14.71 -5.49
N TYR A 75 -8.31 13.44 -5.82
CA TYR A 75 -8.39 12.99 -7.21
C TYR A 75 -9.83 12.91 -7.71
N LYS A 76 -10.03 13.18 -8.99
CA LYS A 76 -11.37 13.08 -9.60
C LYS A 76 -11.71 11.65 -9.98
N THR A 77 -10.70 10.82 -10.18
CA THR A 77 -10.88 9.43 -10.60
C THR A 77 -10.17 8.46 -9.66
N TYR A 78 -10.70 7.24 -9.60
CA TYR A 78 -10.07 6.14 -8.86
C TYR A 78 -8.67 5.81 -9.39
N GLN A 79 -8.48 5.89 -10.72
CA GLN A 79 -7.20 5.60 -11.37
C GLN A 79 -6.11 6.60 -10.97
N GLU A 80 -6.39 7.90 -11.03
CA GLU A 80 -5.43 8.93 -10.60
C GLU A 80 -5.04 8.76 -9.12
N CYS A 81 -6.00 8.40 -8.26
CA CYS A 81 -5.71 8.11 -6.86
C CYS A 81 -4.76 6.92 -6.72
N ASN A 82 -5.01 5.81 -7.41
CA ASN A 82 -4.15 4.63 -7.35
C ASN A 82 -2.76 4.85 -7.95
N GLU A 83 -2.63 5.75 -8.93
CA GLU A 83 -1.35 6.08 -9.57
C GLU A 83 -0.46 6.95 -8.67
N HIS A 84 -1.08 7.85 -7.89
CA HIS A 84 -0.35 8.86 -7.13
C HIS A 84 -0.33 8.65 -5.61
N CYS A 85 -1.09 7.69 -5.10
CA CYS A 85 -1.10 7.30 -3.69
C CYS A 85 -0.47 5.92 -3.50
N PRO A 86 -0.10 5.54 -2.25
CA PRO A 86 0.44 4.22 -1.99
C PRO A 86 -0.49 3.11 -2.49
N PRO A 87 0.08 1.95 -2.88
CA PRO A 87 -0.73 0.81 -3.28
C PRO A 87 -1.66 0.37 -2.15
N ALA A 88 -2.85 -0.13 -2.51
CA ALA A 88 -3.77 -0.64 -1.51
C ALA A 88 -3.11 -1.77 -0.68
N PRO A 89 -3.49 -1.92 0.61
CA PRO A 89 -2.95 -2.97 1.45
C PRO A 89 -3.12 -4.35 0.80
N GLY A 90 -2.04 -5.14 0.77
CA GLY A 90 -2.06 -6.49 0.17
C GLY A 90 -1.86 -6.54 -1.35
N THR A 91 -1.96 -5.40 -2.06
CA THR A 91 -1.62 -5.28 -3.48
C THR A 91 -0.27 -4.59 -3.62
N ARG A 92 0.81 -5.18 -3.10
CA ARG A 92 2.13 -4.73 -3.56
C ARG A 92 2.28 -5.22 -5.00
N PRO A 93 2.47 -4.34 -6.00
CA PRO A 93 2.92 -4.82 -7.29
C PRO A 93 4.26 -5.51 -7.03
N GLY A 94 4.31 -6.82 -7.29
CA GLY A 94 5.58 -7.52 -7.34
C GLY A 94 6.48 -6.74 -8.29
N ARG A 95 7.62 -6.28 -7.78
CA ARG A 95 8.64 -5.65 -8.61
C ARG A 95 9.06 -6.73 -9.62
N ALA A 96 8.62 -6.56 -10.87
CA ALA A 96 9.03 -7.39 -12.00
C ALA A 96 10.53 -7.22 -12.27
#